data_AF-A0A7W0PGM5-F1
#
_entry.id   AF-A0A7W0PGM5-F1
#
_cell.length_a   1.000
_cell.length_b   1.000
_cell.length_c   1.000
_cell.angle_alpha   90.00
_cell.angle_beta   90.00
_cell.angle_gamma   90.00
#
_symmetry.space_group_name_H-M   'P 1'
#
loop_
_entity.id
_entity.type
_entity.pdbx_description
1 polymer ?
#
loop_
_entity_poly.entity_id
_entity_poly.type
_entity_poly.pdbx_seq_one_letter_code
_entity_poly.pdbx_strand_id
1 'polypeptide(L)'
;MSRRRRRRRSEKVRRHAAANPAAAPVEVVREATRVERLAYTRSQAAEALGVSRSTFNRRVLPLIETVEMPWGTRLIPVDELERLIAEQRRPARARPGRAKRGRPRVLPPGLVDHIRAERDAGRTLRQIATALNERRVPTAHGGARWWPSTVRAVLSPISGLTQEPGTTPAAWGGFPTA
;
A
#
# COMPACT_ATOMS: atom_id res chain seq x y z
N MET A 1 -7.79 -40.36 6.79
CA MET A 1 -9.13 -40.40 6.16
C MET A 1 -9.30 -41.68 5.36
N SER A 2 -10.30 -42.51 5.68
CA SER A 2 -10.50 -43.85 5.08
C SER A 2 -10.81 -43.83 3.57
N ARG A 3 -10.22 -44.78 2.82
CA ARG A 3 -10.38 -44.97 1.36
C ARG A 3 -11.86 -45.07 0.93
N ARG A 4 -12.71 -45.60 1.80
CA ARG A 4 -14.16 -45.76 1.57
C ARG A 4 -14.89 -44.42 1.43
N ARG A 5 -14.47 -43.40 2.19
CA ARG A 5 -15.07 -42.05 2.13
C ARG A 5 -14.68 -41.32 0.84
N ARG A 6 -13.45 -41.51 0.36
CA ARG A 6 -13.01 -40.96 -0.94
C ARG A 6 -13.80 -41.56 -2.09
N ARG A 7 -14.00 -42.89 -2.09
CA ARG A 7 -14.78 -43.59 -3.13
C ARG A 7 -16.24 -43.15 -3.17
N ARG A 8 -16.90 -43.00 -2.02
CA ARG A 8 -18.28 -42.48 -1.97
C ARG A 8 -18.38 -41.04 -2.47
N ARG A 9 -17.39 -40.20 -2.17
CA ARG A 9 -17.37 -38.80 -2.64
C ARG A 9 -17.19 -38.73 -4.16
N SER A 10 -16.26 -39.50 -4.72
CA SER A 10 -16.04 -39.54 -6.17
C SER A 10 -17.22 -40.14 -6.92
N GLU A 11 -17.86 -41.20 -6.38
CA GLU A 11 -19.09 -41.75 -6.97
C GLU A 11 -20.24 -40.74 -6.93
N LYS A 12 -20.41 -40.00 -5.82
CA LYS A 12 -21.43 -38.95 -5.73
C LYS A 12 -21.21 -37.85 -6.77
N VAL A 13 -19.97 -37.42 -6.96
CA VAL A 13 -19.60 -36.43 -7.99
C VAL A 13 -19.90 -36.97 -9.40
N ARG A 14 -19.53 -38.23 -9.69
CA ARG A 14 -19.80 -38.85 -11.02
C ARG A 14 -21.29 -38.98 -11.31
N ARG A 15 -22.11 -39.34 -10.32
CA ARG A 15 -23.58 -39.42 -10.50
C ARG A 15 -24.20 -38.05 -10.78
N HIS A 16 -23.75 -36.99 -10.10
CA HIS A 16 -24.22 -35.63 -10.38
C HIS A 16 -23.73 -35.09 -11.72
N ALA A 17 -22.55 -35.52 -12.19
CA ALA A 17 -22.04 -35.14 -13.51
C ALA A 17 -22.80 -35.83 -14.66
N ALA A 18 -23.15 -37.11 -14.50
CA ALA A 18 -23.85 -37.88 -15.52
C ALA A 18 -25.36 -37.57 -15.61
N ALA A 19 -25.96 -37.02 -14.55
CA ALA A 19 -27.40 -36.76 -14.47
C ALA A 19 -27.82 -35.34 -14.88
N ASN A 20 -26.92 -34.52 -15.45
CA ASN A 20 -27.26 -33.18 -15.92
C ASN A 20 -27.31 -33.09 -17.45
N PRO A 21 -28.42 -33.52 -18.10
CA PRO A 21 -28.62 -33.32 -19.53
C PRO A 21 -28.82 -31.83 -19.91
N ALA A 22 -28.92 -30.92 -18.94
CA ALA A 22 -28.93 -29.47 -19.16
C ALA A 22 -27.53 -28.84 -19.24
N ALA A 23 -26.47 -29.66 -19.37
CA ALA A 23 -25.08 -29.20 -19.43
C ALA A 23 -24.60 -28.78 -20.84
N ALA A 24 -25.42 -28.95 -21.89
CA ALA A 24 -25.21 -28.21 -23.12
C ALA A 24 -25.74 -26.79 -22.86
N PRO A 25 -24.89 -25.74 -22.84
CA PRO A 25 -25.38 -24.38 -22.76
C PRO A 25 -26.23 -24.15 -24.01
N VAL A 26 -27.54 -24.06 -23.85
CA VAL A 26 -28.39 -23.48 -24.87
C VAL A 26 -28.02 -22.00 -24.89
N GLU A 27 -27.05 -21.65 -25.73
CA GLU A 27 -26.57 -20.29 -25.88
C GLU A 27 -27.61 -19.51 -26.68
N VAL A 28 -28.66 -19.07 -25.97
CA VAL A 28 -29.64 -18.15 -26.53
C VAL A 28 -28.97 -16.77 -26.58
N VAL A 29 -28.22 -16.51 -27.65
CA VAL A 29 -27.63 -15.20 -27.93
C VAL A 29 -28.76 -14.28 -28.37
N ARG A 30 -29.32 -13.53 -27.42
CA ARG A 30 -30.12 -12.34 -27.73
C ARG A 30 -29.21 -11.13 -27.61
N GLU A 31 -28.99 -10.45 -28.72
CA GLU A 31 -28.23 -9.21 -28.75
C GLU A 31 -29.08 -8.11 -28.09
N ALA A 32 -28.66 -7.70 -26.90
CA ALA A 32 -29.26 -6.58 -26.18
C ALA A 32 -28.42 -5.32 -26.42
N THR A 33 -29.06 -4.23 -26.84
CA THR A 33 -28.42 -2.94 -27.10
C THR A 33 -27.74 -2.35 -25.86
N ARG A 34 -28.21 -2.70 -24.65
CA ARG A 34 -27.62 -2.29 -23.38
C ARG A 34 -27.93 -3.32 -22.29
N VAL A 35 -26.90 -3.79 -21.60
CA VAL A 35 -27.03 -4.69 -20.44
C VAL A 35 -26.53 -3.95 -19.20
N GLU A 36 -27.46 -3.66 -18.28
CA GLU A 36 -27.12 -3.11 -16.97
C GLU A 36 -27.18 -4.20 -15.91
N ARG A 37 -26.15 -4.27 -15.07
CA ARG A 37 -26.15 -5.17 -13.92
C ARG A 37 -26.96 -4.51 -12.80
N LEU A 38 -28.19 -4.98 -12.63
CA LEU A 38 -29.10 -4.49 -11.59
C LEU A 38 -28.95 -5.27 -10.28
N ALA A 39 -28.50 -6.53 -10.33
CA ALA A 39 -28.26 -7.33 -9.14
C ALA A 39 -27.16 -8.37 -9.35
N TYR A 40 -26.50 -8.72 -8.25
CA TYR A 40 -25.51 -9.79 -8.16
C TYR A 40 -26.06 -11.00 -7.44
N THR A 41 -25.55 -12.18 -7.80
CA THR A 41 -25.65 -13.34 -6.93
C THR A 41 -24.73 -13.18 -5.71
N ARG A 42 -24.98 -13.95 -4.64
CA ARG A 42 -24.11 -13.98 -3.44
C ARG A 42 -22.63 -14.26 -3.75
N SER A 43 -22.35 -15.10 -4.75
CA SER A 43 -20.97 -15.39 -5.15
C SER A 43 -20.33 -14.20 -5.86
N GLN A 44 -21.05 -13.57 -6.79
CA GLN A 44 -20.56 -12.40 -7.53
C GLN A 44 -20.36 -11.18 -6.62
N ALA A 45 -21.28 -10.94 -5.68
CA ALA A 45 -21.14 -9.84 -4.72
C ALA A 45 -19.94 -10.04 -3.78
N ALA A 46 -19.68 -11.28 -3.34
CA ALA A 46 -18.51 -11.60 -2.54
C ALA A 46 -17.21 -11.36 -3.32
N GLU A 47 -17.19 -11.76 -4.59
CA GLU A 47 -16.07 -11.55 -5.50
C GLU A 47 -15.81 -10.05 -5.76
N ALA A 48 -16.87 -9.26 -6.01
CA ALA A 48 -16.77 -7.82 -6.21
C ALA A 48 -16.18 -7.09 -4.99
N LEU A 49 -16.45 -7.57 -3.78
CA LEU A 49 -15.88 -7.05 -2.55
C LEU A 49 -14.50 -7.64 -2.20
N GLY A 50 -13.99 -8.60 -2.96
CA GLY A 50 -12.71 -9.27 -2.69
C GLY A 50 -12.72 -10.12 -1.41
N VAL A 51 -13.88 -10.64 -0.99
CA VAL A 51 -14.03 -11.44 0.23
C VAL A 51 -14.51 -12.86 -0.08
N SER A 52 -14.25 -13.80 0.84
CA SER A 52 -14.80 -15.15 0.70
C SER A 52 -16.33 -15.13 0.78
N ARG A 53 -17.01 -16.04 0.07
CA ARG A 53 -18.49 -16.20 0.15
C ARG A 53 -18.98 -16.43 1.58
N SER A 54 -18.18 -17.10 2.41
CA SER A 54 -18.50 -17.33 3.82
C SER A 54 -18.41 -16.06 4.65
N THR A 55 -17.42 -15.20 4.38
CA THR A 55 -17.28 -13.87 5.01
C THR A 55 -18.44 -12.98 4.59
N PHE A 56 -18.78 -12.96 3.31
CA PHE A 56 -19.91 -12.21 2.79
C PHE A 56 -21.21 -12.58 3.52
N ASN A 57 -21.53 -13.87 3.58
CA ASN A 57 -22.76 -14.36 4.21
C ASN A 57 -22.88 -13.99 5.70
N ARG A 58 -21.76 -13.95 6.44
CA ARG A 58 -21.79 -13.67 7.88
C ARG A 58 -21.70 -12.19 8.23
N ARG A 59 -21.01 -11.39 7.41
CA ARG A 59 -20.67 -10.00 7.74
C ARG A 59 -21.36 -8.95 6.89
N VAL A 60 -21.68 -9.27 5.65
CA VAL A 60 -22.25 -8.31 4.68
C VAL A 60 -23.73 -8.56 4.49
N LEU A 61 -24.12 -9.83 4.25
CA LEU A 61 -25.51 -10.20 3.97
C LEU A 61 -26.52 -9.73 5.04
N PRO A 62 -26.21 -9.74 6.35
CA PRO A 62 -27.13 -9.21 7.36
C PRO A 62 -27.31 -7.68 7.36
N LEU A 63 -26.45 -6.95 6.65
CA LEU A 63 -26.42 -5.48 6.61
C LEU A 63 -27.03 -4.91 5.34
N ILE A 64 -27.51 -5.77 4.44
CA ILE A 64 -28.02 -5.38 3.13
C ILE A 64 -29.43 -5.93 2.90
N GLU A 65 -30.26 -5.13 2.25
CA GLU A 65 -31.53 -5.59 1.71
C GLU A 65 -31.30 -6.54 0.54
N THR A 66 -32.15 -7.56 0.41
CA THR A 66 -32.02 -8.57 -0.66
C THR A 66 -33.36 -8.85 -1.29
N VAL A 67 -33.34 -9.15 -2.59
CA VAL A 67 -34.53 -9.60 -3.31
C VAL A 67 -34.54 -11.13 -3.30
N GLU A 68 -35.58 -11.71 -2.73
CA GLU A 68 -35.81 -13.15 -2.75
C GLU A 68 -36.65 -13.51 -3.96
N MET A 69 -36.07 -14.28 -4.88
CA MET A 69 -36.79 -14.77 -6.05
C MET A 69 -37.71 -15.94 -5.67
N PRO A 70 -38.83 -16.15 -6.38
CA PRO A 70 -39.76 -17.26 -6.12
C PRO A 70 -39.10 -18.65 -6.16
N TRP A 71 -38.00 -18.81 -6.90
CA TRP A 71 -37.20 -20.03 -6.98
C TRP A 71 -36.09 -20.11 -5.92
N GLY A 72 -36.19 -19.35 -4.83
CA GLY A 72 -35.32 -19.43 -3.64
C GLY A 72 -33.92 -18.82 -3.80
N THR A 73 -33.64 -18.15 -4.92
CA THR A 73 -32.36 -17.46 -5.11
C THR A 73 -32.45 -16.05 -4.54
N ARG A 74 -31.51 -15.70 -3.66
CA ARG A 74 -31.34 -14.31 -3.19
C ARG A 74 -30.44 -13.54 -4.14
N LEU A 75 -30.97 -12.43 -4.64
CA LEU A 75 -30.26 -11.43 -5.42
C LEU A 75 -29.91 -10.26 -4.52
N ILE A 76 -28.74 -9.69 -4.78
CA ILE A 76 -28.18 -8.54 -4.07
C ILE A 76 -28.25 -7.37 -5.04
N PRO A 77 -29.13 -6.40 -4.82
CA PRO A 77 -29.19 -5.19 -5.63
C PRO A 77 -27.84 -4.45 -5.63
N VAL A 78 -27.47 -3.85 -6.77
CA VAL A 78 -26.17 -3.16 -6.91
C VAL A 78 -26.15 -1.87 -6.08
N ASP A 79 -27.25 -1.13 -6.09
CA ASP A 79 -27.46 0.09 -5.32
C ASP A 79 -27.25 -0.14 -3.81
N GLU A 80 -27.71 -1.27 -3.30
CA GLU A 80 -27.54 -1.64 -1.89
C GLU A 80 -26.07 -1.88 -1.53
N LEU A 81 -25.33 -2.53 -2.43
CA LEU A 81 -23.90 -2.75 -2.27
C LEU A 81 -23.13 -1.43 -2.33
N GLU A 82 -23.50 -0.53 -3.24
CA GLU A 82 -22.92 0.80 -3.37
C GLU A 82 -23.18 1.66 -2.13
N ARG A 83 -24.40 1.62 -1.58
CA ARG A 83 -24.75 2.30 -0.32
C ARG A 83 -23.83 1.84 0.81
N LEU A 84 -23.71 0.52 1.00
CA LEU A 84 -22.85 -0.03 2.06
C LEU A 84 -21.38 0.34 1.86
N ILE A 85 -20.88 0.31 0.63
CA ILE A 85 -19.51 0.75 0.33
C ILE A 85 -19.34 2.23 0.69
N ALA A 86 -20.30 3.08 0.32
CA ALA A 86 -20.25 4.51 0.60
C ALA A 86 -20.25 4.79 2.11
N GLU A 87 -21.11 4.13 2.89
CA GLU A 87 -21.17 4.25 4.35
C GLU A 87 -19.87 3.82 5.04
N GLN A 88 -19.27 2.73 4.56
CA GLN A 88 -18.04 2.18 5.14
C GLN A 88 -16.76 2.83 4.59
N ARG A 89 -16.89 3.66 3.56
CA ARG A 89 -15.76 4.31 2.91
C ARG A 89 -15.13 5.30 3.88
N ARG A 90 -13.94 4.96 4.34
CA ARG A 90 -13.12 5.92 5.09
C ARG A 90 -12.48 6.91 4.11
N PRO A 91 -12.42 8.21 4.45
CA PRO A 91 -11.74 9.18 3.61
C PRO A 91 -10.28 8.77 3.47
N ALA A 92 -9.74 8.94 2.26
CA ALA A 92 -8.32 8.77 2.05
C ALA A 92 -7.59 9.75 2.96
N ARG A 93 -6.76 9.22 3.88
CA ARG A 93 -5.88 10.09 4.65
C ARG A 93 -4.94 10.77 3.67
N ALA A 94 -4.88 12.09 3.71
CA ALA A 94 -3.84 12.83 3.00
C ALA A 94 -2.50 12.17 3.32
N ARG A 95 -1.76 11.75 2.28
CA ARG A 95 -0.41 11.27 2.49
C ARG A 95 0.33 12.42 3.18
N PRO A 96 0.86 12.24 4.40
CA PRO A 96 1.69 13.29 4.98
C PRO A 96 2.78 13.56 3.96
N GLY A 97 2.82 14.80 3.45
CA GLY A 97 3.83 15.22 2.47
C GLY A 97 5.18 14.77 2.98
N ARG A 98 5.98 14.14 2.11
CA ARG A 98 7.20 13.37 2.40
C ARG A 98 7.99 13.95 3.58
N ALA A 99 7.58 13.61 4.81
CA ALA A 99 8.19 14.17 6.00
C ALA A 99 9.60 13.62 6.02
N LYS A 100 10.62 14.50 6.04
CA LYS A 100 12.01 14.09 6.16
C LYS A 100 12.11 13.17 7.38
N ARG A 101 12.18 11.87 7.13
CA ARG A 101 12.16 10.84 8.16
C ARG A 101 13.53 10.89 8.84
N GLY A 102 13.62 11.61 9.95
CA GLY A 102 14.81 11.66 10.79
C GLY A 102 14.76 12.78 11.82
N ARG A 103 15.15 12.46 13.07
CA ARG A 103 15.53 13.46 14.08
C ARG A 103 16.58 14.39 13.45
N PRO A 104 16.43 15.72 13.53
CA PRO A 104 17.45 16.64 13.04
C PRO A 104 18.81 16.23 13.61
N ARG A 105 19.81 16.06 12.74
CA ARG A 105 21.18 15.78 13.15
C ARG A 105 21.74 17.06 13.77
N VAL A 106 21.62 17.21 15.08
CA VAL A 106 22.18 18.35 15.79
C VAL A 106 23.64 18.04 16.13
N LEU A 107 24.50 18.11 15.12
CA LEU A 107 25.92 18.39 15.33
C LEU A 107 26.10 19.89 15.14
N PRO A 108 26.81 20.61 16.03
CA PRO A 108 27.12 22.02 15.82
C PRO A 108 27.82 22.18 14.45
N PRO A 109 27.37 23.10 13.57
CA PRO A 109 27.95 23.26 12.25
C PRO A 109 29.46 23.55 12.31
N GLY A 110 29.91 24.34 13.29
CA GLY A 110 31.33 24.61 13.52
C GLY A 110 32.18 23.36 13.84
N LEU A 111 31.57 22.29 14.37
CA LEU A 111 32.28 21.03 14.60
C LEU A 111 32.51 20.26 13.30
N VAL A 112 31.57 20.33 12.36
CA VAL A 112 31.70 19.71 11.04
C VAL A 112 32.81 20.41 10.25
N ASP A 113 32.85 21.74 10.30
CA ASP A 113 33.88 22.53 9.62
C ASP A 113 35.27 22.29 10.24
N HIS A 114 35.35 22.16 11.56
CA HIS A 114 36.59 21.76 12.22
C HIS A 114 37.07 20.36 11.77
N ILE A 115 36.18 19.38 11.72
CA ILE A 115 36.50 18.01 11.26
C ILE A 115 36.96 18.01 9.79
N ARG A 116 36.40 18.89 8.94
CA ARG A 116 36.82 19.07 7.55
C ARG A 116 38.21 19.68 7.46
N ALA A 117 38.46 20.80 8.15
CA ALA A 117 39.77 21.45 8.18
C ALA A 117 40.87 20.50 8.67
N GLU A 118 40.57 19.69 9.68
CA GLU A 118 41.47 18.66 10.21
C GLU A 118 41.77 17.54 9.20
N ARG A 119 40.78 17.19 8.37
CA ARG A 119 40.95 16.21 7.30
C ARG A 119 41.75 16.77 6.13
N ASP A 120 41.51 18.03 5.77
CA ASP A 120 42.22 18.74 4.71
C ASP A 120 43.68 19.01 5.09
N ALA A 121 43.96 19.18 6.38
CA ALA A 121 45.31 19.21 6.95
C ALA A 121 46.02 17.83 6.95
N GLY A 122 45.42 16.80 6.36
CA GLY A 122 46.02 15.47 6.18
C GLY A 122 45.86 14.53 7.37
N ARG A 123 45.14 14.90 8.44
CA ARG A 123 44.96 13.99 9.59
C ARG A 123 44.12 12.79 9.20
N THR A 124 44.49 11.63 9.74
CA THR A 124 43.73 10.39 9.57
C THR A 124 42.43 10.44 10.39
N LEU A 125 41.40 9.73 9.94
CA LEU A 125 40.12 9.63 10.68
C LEU A 125 40.30 9.14 12.12
N ARG A 126 41.33 8.32 12.37
CA ARG A 126 41.68 7.84 13.71
C ARG A 126 42.25 8.96 14.58
N GLN A 127 43.17 9.77 14.06
CA GLN A 127 43.72 10.92 14.78
C GLN A 127 42.63 11.95 15.12
N ILE A 128 41.72 12.21 14.18
CA ILE A 128 40.58 13.13 14.41
C ILE A 128 39.66 12.58 15.51
N ALA A 129 39.31 11.29 15.47
CA ALA A 129 38.49 10.67 16.50
C ALA A 129 39.16 10.71 17.89
N THR A 130 40.47 10.45 17.96
CA THR A 130 41.24 10.54 19.21
C THR A 130 41.24 11.97 19.76
N ALA A 131 41.54 12.98 18.92
CA ALA A 131 41.55 14.37 19.34
C ALA A 131 40.17 14.86 19.84
N LEU A 132 39.08 14.39 19.23
CA LEU A 132 37.71 14.70 19.67
C LEU A 132 37.37 14.03 21.02
N ASN A 133 37.89 12.84 21.27
CA ASN A 133 37.74 12.14 22.55
C ASN A 133 38.54 12.80 23.68
N GLU A 134 39.78 13.21 23.41
CA GLU A 134 40.62 13.93 24.37
C GLU A 134 39.98 15.26 24.81
N ARG A 135 39.35 15.97 23.87
CA ARG A 135 38.60 17.21 24.13
C ARG A 135 37.21 16.98 24.72
N ARG A 136 36.83 15.73 24.97
CA ARG A 136 35.52 15.32 25.50
C ARG A 136 34.32 15.91 24.75
N VAL A 137 34.43 16.02 23.42
CA VAL A 137 33.36 16.58 22.59
C VAL A 137 32.16 15.62 22.57
N PRO A 138 30.93 16.07 22.92
CA PRO A 138 29.75 15.22 22.90
C PRO A 138 29.47 14.68 21.49
N THR A 139 29.15 13.39 21.38
CA THR A 139 28.76 12.79 20.09
C THR A 139 27.28 13.07 19.79
N ALA A 140 26.93 13.14 18.50
CA ALA A 140 25.57 13.44 18.03
C ALA A 140 24.45 12.52 18.55
N HIS A 141 24.79 11.31 19.01
CA HIS A 141 23.85 10.31 19.49
C HIS A 141 24.08 9.89 20.95
N GLY A 142 24.89 10.63 21.71
CA GLY A 142 25.18 10.28 23.11
C GLY A 142 26.05 9.03 23.28
N GLY A 143 26.76 8.62 22.23
CA GLY A 143 27.81 7.62 22.33
C GLY A 143 28.99 8.13 23.17
N ALA A 144 29.54 7.25 24.00
CA ALA A 144 30.59 7.60 24.97
C ALA A 144 31.93 8.05 24.35
N ARG A 145 32.15 7.81 23.04
CA ARG A 145 33.37 8.16 22.32
C ARG A 145 33.15 8.30 20.81
N TRP A 146 33.96 9.15 20.18
CA TRP A 146 34.15 9.26 18.74
C TRP A 146 34.90 8.05 18.20
N TRP A 147 34.33 7.44 17.17
CA TRP A 147 34.96 6.38 16.40
C TRP A 147 35.32 6.91 14.99
N PRO A 148 36.34 6.35 14.32
CA PRO A 148 36.68 6.74 12.94
C PRO A 148 35.51 6.61 11.97
N SER A 149 34.63 5.62 12.17
CA SER A 149 33.39 5.42 11.40
C SER A 149 32.38 6.57 11.61
N THR A 150 32.28 7.09 12.84
CA THR A 150 31.46 8.27 13.16
C THR A 150 31.99 9.51 12.46
N VAL A 151 33.31 9.72 12.47
CA VAL A 151 33.96 10.85 11.76
C VAL A 151 33.70 10.74 10.25
N ARG A 152 33.83 9.54 9.67
CA ARG A 152 33.50 9.28 8.27
C ARG A 152 32.03 9.59 7.95
N ALA A 153 31.10 9.23 8.84
CA ALA A 153 29.68 9.49 8.65
C ALA A 153 29.30 10.98 8.73
N VAL A 154 30.12 11.79 9.42
CA VAL A 154 29.99 13.25 9.46
C VAL A 154 30.54 13.90 8.19
N LEU A 155 31.64 13.36 7.65
CA LEU A 155 32.26 13.85 6.42
C LEU A 155 31.55 13.38 5.15
N SER A 156 30.87 12.24 5.19
CA SER A 156 30.06 11.77 4.08
C SER A 156 28.87 12.73 3.91
N PRO A 157 28.70 13.34 2.72
CA PRO A 157 27.42 13.96 2.40
C PRO A 157 26.36 12.86 2.56
N ILE A 158 25.30 13.16 3.30
CA ILE A 158 24.10 12.33 3.28
C ILE A 158 23.58 12.45 1.85
N SER A 159 23.97 11.52 0.98
CA SER A 159 23.44 11.41 -0.37
C SER A 159 21.95 11.11 -0.24
N GLY A 160 21.17 12.17 -0.32
CA GLY A 160 19.73 12.18 -0.14
C GLY A 160 19.10 13.50 -0.58
N LEU A 161 19.76 14.25 -1.47
CA LEU A 161 19.17 15.29 -2.29
C LEU A 161 19.91 15.29 -3.63
N THR A 162 19.28 14.68 -4.63
CA THR A 162 19.43 15.06 -6.03
C THR A 162 19.38 16.59 -6.09
N GLN A 163 20.52 17.22 -6.39
CA GLN A 163 20.48 18.55 -7.00
C GLN A 163 20.01 18.32 -8.44
N GLU A 164 18.75 18.65 -8.71
CA GLU A 164 18.32 18.97 -10.06
C GLU A 164 19.00 20.30 -10.43
N PRO A 165 19.87 20.36 -11.45
CA PRO A 165 20.43 21.62 -11.89
C PRO A 165 19.35 22.43 -12.62
N GLY A 166 19.03 23.60 -12.04
CA GLY A 166 18.51 24.79 -12.73
C GLY A 166 17.51 24.59 -13.87
N THR A 167 16.22 24.48 -13.54
CA THR A 167 15.18 24.99 -14.46
C THR A 167 14.90 26.44 -14.10
N THR A 168 15.37 27.32 -14.96
CA THR A 168 15.05 28.75 -15.07
C THR A 168 13.57 29.04 -14.79
N PRO A 169 13.22 30.02 -13.93
CA PRO A 169 11.84 30.51 -13.88
C PRO A 169 11.58 31.33 -15.15
N ALA A 170 10.82 30.74 -16.08
CA ALA A 170 10.28 31.46 -17.21
C ALA A 170 9.26 32.49 -16.73
N ALA A 171 9.62 33.76 -16.91
CA ALA A 171 8.80 34.92 -17.22
C ALA A 171 7.30 34.83 -16.91
N TRP A 172 6.89 35.59 -15.89
CA TRP A 172 5.59 36.22 -15.87
C TRP A 172 5.51 37.23 -17.02
N GLY A 173 4.53 37.07 -17.92
CA GLY A 173 4.27 38.06 -18.97
C GLY A 173 3.02 37.74 -19.77
N GLY A 174 2.01 38.62 -19.67
CA GLY A 174 1.01 38.79 -20.72
C GLY A 174 -0.44 38.52 -20.33
N PHE A 175 -1.07 39.46 -19.62
CA PHE A 175 -2.45 39.82 -19.94
C PHE A 175 -2.42 40.76 -21.16
N PRO A 176 -3.39 40.65 -22.07
CA PRO A 176 -3.96 41.86 -22.63
C PRO A 176 -5.47 41.91 -22.41
N THR A 177 -5.90 43.09 -21.95
CA THR A 177 -7.27 43.58 -21.99
C THR A 177 -7.35 44.56 -23.15
N ALA A 178 -8.21 44.28 -24.13
CA ALA A 178 -8.93 45.24 -24.98
C ALA A 178 -9.85 44.45 -25.91
#